data_AF-K7EM78-F1
#
_entry.id   AF-K7EM78-F1
#
_cell.length_a   1.000
_cell.length_b   1.000
_cell.length_c   1.000
_cell.angle_alpha   90.00
_cell.angle_beta   90.00
_cell.angle_gamma   90.00
#
_symmetry.space_group_name_H-M   'P 1'
#
loop_
_entity.id
_entity.type
_entity.pdbx_description
1 polymer ?
#
loop_
_entity_poly.entity_id
_entity_poly.type
_entity_poly.pdbx_seq_one_letter_code
_entity_poly.pdbx_strand_id
1 'polypeptide(L)'
;MSWSFLTRLLEEIHNHSTFVGKIWLTVLIVFRIVLTAVGGESIYYDEQSKFVCNTEQPGCENVCYDAFAPLSHVRFWVFQIILVATPSVMYLGYAIHKIAKME
;
A
#
# COMPACT_ATOMS: atom_id res chain seq x y z
N MET A 1 -24.33 -19.83 -10.64
CA MET A 1 -23.74 -18.68 -11.35
C MET A 1 -22.46 -18.14 -10.69
N SER A 2 -22.35 -18.05 -9.36
CA SER A 2 -21.18 -17.42 -8.70
C SER A 2 -19.88 -18.23 -8.70
N TRP A 3 -19.94 -19.54 -8.49
CA TRP A 3 -18.74 -20.38 -8.35
C TRP A 3 -18.00 -20.60 -9.67
N SER A 4 -18.72 -20.82 -10.79
CA SER A 4 -18.11 -20.99 -12.13
C SER A 4 -17.25 -19.79 -12.53
N PHE A 5 -17.78 -18.58 -12.34
CA PHE A 5 -17.08 -17.33 -12.62
C PHE A 5 -15.85 -17.16 -11.72
N LEU A 6 -15.99 -17.40 -10.42
CA LEU A 6 -14.89 -17.31 -9.46
C LEU A 6 -13.76 -18.30 -9.78
N THR A 7 -14.10 -19.54 -10.12
CA THR A 7 -13.13 -20.58 -10.49
C THR A 7 -12.37 -20.20 -11.76
N ARG A 8 -13.07 -19.72 -12.80
CA ARG A 8 -12.43 -19.24 -14.05
C ARG A 8 -11.51 -18.04 -13.82
N LEU A 9 -11.94 -17.09 -12.98
CA LEU A 9 -11.12 -15.95 -12.62
C LEU A 9 -9.84 -16.38 -11.88
N LEU A 10 -9.97 -17.28 -10.90
CA LEU A 10 -8.83 -17.83 -10.16
C LEU A 10 -7.88 -18.60 -11.08
N GLU A 11 -8.41 -19.33 -12.05
CA GLU A 11 -7.62 -20.08 -13.03
C GLU A 11 -6.85 -19.16 -13.98
N GLU A 12 -7.46 -18.08 -14.49
CA GLU A 12 -6.79 -17.07 -15.33
C GLU A 12 -5.68 -16.34 -14.55
N ILE A 13 -5.93 -15.99 -13.29
CA ILE A 13 -4.91 -15.39 -12.39
C ILE A 13 -3.78 -16.39 -12.11
N HIS A 14 -4.12 -17.65 -11.90
CA HIS A 14 -3.14 -18.70 -11.63
C HIS A 14 -2.26 -18.97 -12.87
N ASN A 15 -2.84 -18.99 -14.07
CA ASN A 15 -2.11 -19.31 -15.30
C ASN A 15 -1.24 -18.15 -15.80
N HIS A 16 -1.63 -16.90 -15.55
CA HIS A 16 -0.87 -15.73 -15.99
C HIS A 16 0.12 -15.17 -14.95
N SER A 17 0.06 -15.64 -13.71
CA SER A 17 1.02 -15.23 -12.67
C SER A 17 2.20 -16.20 -12.62
N THR A 18 3.43 -15.67 -12.74
CA THR A 18 4.65 -16.45 -12.53
C THR A 18 4.72 -16.92 -11.07
N PHE A 19 5.29 -18.11 -10.81
CA PHE A 19 5.44 -18.63 -9.45
C PHE A 19 6.14 -17.61 -8.52
N VAL A 20 7.19 -16.96 -9.03
CA VAL A 20 7.90 -15.88 -8.34
C VAL A 20 7.00 -14.66 -8.12
N GLY A 21 6.17 -14.28 -9.10
CA GLY A 21 5.21 -13.18 -8.98
C GLY A 21 4.13 -13.43 -7.93
N LYS A 22 3.63 -14.66 -7.81
CA LYS A 22 2.67 -15.07 -6.74
C LYS A 22 3.29 -14.88 -5.37
N ILE A 23 4.49 -15.43 -5.14
CA ILE A 23 5.19 -15.32 -3.85
C ILE A 23 5.54 -13.86 -3.57
N TRP A 24 6.08 -13.14 -4.56
CA TRP A 24 6.49 -11.75 -4.41
C TRP A 24 5.32 -10.84 -4.06
N LEU A 25 4.21 -10.93 -4.78
CA LEU A 25 3.01 -10.12 -4.50
C LEU A 25 2.43 -10.47 -3.13
N THR A 26 2.24 -11.75 -2.81
CA THR A 26 1.67 -12.14 -1.52
C THR A 26 2.58 -11.74 -0.36
N VAL A 27 3.89 -11.98 -0.45
CA VAL A 27 4.83 -11.67 0.63
C VAL A 27 5.02 -10.16 0.78
N LEU A 28 5.32 -9.42 -0.29
CA LEU A 28 5.56 -7.98 -0.16
C LEU A 28 4.32 -7.20 0.20
N ILE A 29 3.17 -7.49 -0.42
CA ILE A 29 1.96 -6.73 -0.14
C ILE A 29 1.47 -7.02 1.28
N VAL A 30 1.40 -8.28 1.70
CA VAL A 30 0.95 -8.62 3.05
C VAL A 30 1.93 -8.09 4.09
N PHE A 31 3.23 -8.36 3.94
CA PHE A 31 4.22 -7.92 4.91
C PHE A 31 4.31 -6.39 4.97
N ARG A 32 4.31 -5.68 3.83
CA ARG A 32 4.33 -4.21 3.85
C ARG A 32 3.06 -3.60 4.40
N ILE A 33 1.89 -4.13 4.05
CA ILE A 33 0.62 -3.61 4.60
C ILE A 33 0.59 -3.84 6.10
N VAL A 34 0.89 -5.05 6.58
CA VAL A 34 0.89 -5.36 8.01
C VAL A 34 1.88 -4.49 8.77
N LEU A 35 3.12 -4.35 8.28
CA LEU A 35 4.11 -3.50 8.93
C LEU A 35 3.71 -2.01 8.92
N THR A 36 3.15 -1.51 7.83
CA THR A 36 2.76 -0.09 7.73
C THR A 36 1.53 0.19 8.60
N ALA A 37 0.53 -0.68 8.60
CA ALA A 37 -0.71 -0.51 9.35
C ALA A 37 -0.51 -0.73 10.85
N VAL A 38 0.24 -1.77 11.24
CA VAL A 38 0.41 -2.13 12.66
C VAL A 38 1.61 -1.41 13.28
N GLY A 39 2.75 -1.42 12.59
CA GLY A 39 3.99 -0.81 13.07
C GLY A 39 4.08 0.69 12.77
N GLY A 40 3.65 1.11 11.58
CA GLY A 40 3.73 2.51 11.16
C GLY A 40 2.87 3.43 12.02
N GLU A 41 1.59 3.10 12.21
CA GLU A 41 0.71 3.94 13.05
C GLU A 41 1.18 3.96 14.50
N SER A 42 1.57 2.84 15.09
CA SER A 42 1.99 2.80 16.51
C SER A 42 3.31 3.50 16.79
N ILE A 43 4.24 3.54 15.84
CA ILE A 43 5.57 4.16 16.02
C ILE A 43 5.54 5.66 15.69
N TYR A 44 4.74 6.07 14.70
CA TYR A 44 4.74 7.44 14.19
C TYR A 44 3.49 8.26 14.59
N TYR A 45 2.62 7.76 15.48
CA TYR A 45 1.40 8.51 15.85
C TYR A 45 1.69 9.87 16.50
N ASP A 46 2.82 10.00 17.21
CA ASP A 46 3.19 11.19 17.98
C ASP A 46 4.40 11.94 17.39
N GLU A 47 4.78 11.64 16.13
CA GLU A 47 5.99 12.16 15.47
C GLU A 47 6.12 13.69 15.51
N GLN A 48 5.02 14.42 15.31
CA GLN A 48 5.01 15.89 15.38
C GLN A 48 4.95 16.38 16.83
N SER A 49 4.20 15.71 17.71
CA SER A 49 4.02 16.15 19.11
C SER A 49 5.23 15.90 20.02
N LYS A 50 6.15 15.01 19.61
CA LYS A 50 7.41 14.73 20.30
C LYS A 50 8.60 15.48 19.71
N PHE A 51 8.40 16.22 18.63
CA PHE A 51 9.45 16.99 17.99
C PHE A 51 9.67 18.30 18.76
N VAL A 52 10.75 18.41 19.56
CA VAL A 52 10.98 19.59 20.42
C VAL A 52 12.10 20.45 19.87
N CYS A 53 11.87 21.76 19.77
CA CYS A 53 12.89 22.76 19.45
C CYS A 53 13.32 23.53 20.71
N ASN A 54 14.63 23.74 20.89
CA ASN A 54 15.15 24.57 21.99
C ASN A 54 15.05 26.07 21.65
N THR A 55 13.85 26.61 21.74
CA THR A 55 13.56 28.02 21.44
C THR A 55 12.28 28.47 22.12
N GLU A 56 12.21 29.74 22.50
CA GLU A 56 10.97 30.37 23.00
C GLU A 56 10.15 31.00 21.85
N GLN A 57 10.64 30.91 20.61
CA GLN A 57 9.98 31.56 19.48
C GLN A 57 8.72 30.79 19.05
N PRO A 58 7.53 31.41 19.06
CA PRO A 58 6.29 30.74 18.68
C PRO A 58 6.31 30.33 17.20
N GLY A 59 5.86 29.11 16.91
CA GLY A 59 5.76 28.58 15.55
C GLY A 59 7.06 28.01 14.96
N CYS A 60 8.20 28.15 15.65
CA CYS A 60 9.48 27.58 15.17
C CYS A 60 9.39 26.05 15.02
N GLU A 61 8.82 25.37 16.01
CA GLU A 61 8.65 23.90 16.00
C GLU A 61 7.89 23.39 14.78
N ASN A 62 6.82 24.09 14.39
CA ASN A 62 6.02 23.72 13.21
C ASN A 62 6.82 23.81 11.91
N VAL A 63 7.57 24.90 11.72
CA VAL A 63 8.35 25.13 10.50
C VAL A 63 9.56 24.20 10.46
N CYS A 64 10.22 23.98 11.60
CA CYS A 64 11.34 23.05 11.70
C CYS A 64 10.90 21.60 11.46
N TYR A 65 9.73 21.20 11.96
CA TYR A 65 9.17 19.88 11.71
C TYR A 65 8.85 19.68 10.22
N ASP A 66 8.18 20.66 9.59
CA ASP A 66 7.85 20.62 8.16
C ASP A 66 9.12 20.55 7.27
N ALA A 67 10.18 21.27 7.64
CA ALA A 67 11.46 21.23 6.94
C ALA A 67 12.22 19.90 7.16
N PHE A 68 12.11 19.29 8.34
CA PHE A 68 12.78 18.03 8.68
C PHE A 68 12.08 16.83 8.03
N ALA A 69 10.75 16.78 8.12
CA ALA A 69 9.92 15.68 7.65
C ALA A 69 8.73 16.22 6.80
N PRO A 70 8.99 16.72 5.58
CA PRO A 70 7.94 17.29 4.72
C PRO A 70 6.88 16.26 4.32
N LEU A 71 7.24 14.97 4.37
CA LEU A 71 6.31 13.87 4.27
C LEU A 71 6.63 12.84 5.35
N SER A 72 5.63 12.51 6.17
CA SER A 72 5.71 11.41 7.13
C SER A 72 6.09 10.09 6.44
N HIS A 73 6.92 9.28 7.09
CA HIS A 73 7.38 8.00 6.57
C HIS A 73 6.22 7.03 6.35
N VAL A 74 5.21 7.06 7.24
CA VAL A 74 4.01 6.22 7.10
C VAL A 74 3.25 6.59 5.83
N ARG A 75 3.07 7.89 5.57
CA ARG A 75 2.39 8.38 4.36
C ARG A 75 3.14 7.96 3.11
N PHE A 76 4.46 8.07 3.11
CA PHE A 76 5.29 7.61 2.00
C PHE A 76 5.10 6.12 1.71
N TRP A 77 5.12 5.26 2.73
CA TRP A 77 4.92 3.82 2.55
C TRP A 77 3.53 3.46 2.04
N VAL A 78 2.49 4.16 2.52
CA VAL A 78 1.12 4.00 1.99
C VAL A 78 1.08 4.32 0.49
N PHE A 79 1.65 5.45 0.06
CA PHE A 79 1.74 5.80 -1.36
C PHE A 79 2.48 4.75 -2.17
N GLN A 80 3.61 4.24 -1.65
CA GLN A 80 4.38 3.20 -2.33
C GLN A 80 3.57 1.90 -2.48
N ILE A 81 2.80 1.50 -1.47
CA ILE A 81 1.93 0.31 -1.54
C ILE A 81 0.86 0.49 -2.62
N ILE A 82 0.20 1.66 -2.66
CA ILE A 82 -0.82 1.95 -3.68
C ILE A 82 -0.22 1.86 -5.09
N LEU A 83 0.94 2.48 -5.31
CA LEU A 83 1.61 2.47 -6.62
C LEU A 83 2.00 1.05 -7.04
N VAL A 84 2.53 0.23 -6.13
CA VAL A 84 2.92 -1.16 -6.43
C VAL A 84 1.70 -2.06 -6.64
N ALA A 85 0.58 -1.82 -5.93
CA ALA A 85 -0.64 -2.60 -6.07
C ALA A 85 -1.45 -2.24 -7.33
N THR A 86 -1.35 -0.99 -7.81
CA THR A 86 -2.16 -0.46 -8.92
C THR A 86 -2.09 -1.33 -10.19
N PRO A 87 -0.92 -1.73 -10.73
CA PRO A 87 -0.85 -2.58 -11.91
C PRO A 87 -1.55 -3.94 -11.73
N SER A 88 -1.43 -4.54 -10.55
CA SER A 88 -2.07 -5.82 -10.22
C SER A 88 -3.59 -5.68 -10.18
N VAL A 89 -4.11 -4.61 -9.58
CA VAL A 89 -5.55 -4.31 -9.55
C VAL A 89 -6.08 -4.02 -10.96
N MET A 90 -5.35 -3.25 -11.77
CA MET A 90 -5.72 -2.98 -13.16
C MET A 90 -5.78 -4.26 -14.00
N TYR A 91 -4.79 -5.14 -13.86
CA TYR A 91 -4.80 -6.45 -14.53
C TYR A 91 -5.99 -7.31 -14.10
N LEU A 92 -6.30 -7.34 -12.81
CA LEU A 92 -7.47 -8.05 -12.29
C LEU A 92 -8.77 -7.51 -12.91
N GLY A 93 -8.92 -6.19 -12.97
CA GLY A 93 -10.05 -5.53 -13.62
C GLY A 93 -10.16 -5.86 -15.11
N TYR A 94 -9.04 -5.89 -15.83
CA TYR A 94 -8.98 -6.32 -17.23
C TYR A 94 -9.42 -7.78 -17.40
N ALA A 95 -8.91 -8.70 -16.57
CA ALA A 95 -9.27 -10.11 -16.60
C ALA A 95 -10.77 -10.33 -16.34
N ILE A 96 -11.32 -9.64 -15.33
CA ILE A 96 -12.77 -9.63 -15.04
C ILE A 96 -13.56 -9.15 -16.25
N HIS A 97 -13.16 -8.02 -16.85
CA HIS A 97 -13.86 -7.46 -18.02
C HIS A 97 -13.83 -8.42 -19.22
N LYS A 98 -12.68 -9.04 -19.49
CA LYS A 98 -12.52 -10.03 -20.56
C LYS A 98 -13.42 -11.25 -20.32
N ILE A 99 -13.42 -11.81 -19.10
CA ILE A 99 -14.25 -12.99 -18.75
C ILE A 99 -15.74 -12.65 -18.87
N ALA A 100 -16.18 -11.50 -18.34
CA ALA A 100 -17.58 -11.08 -18.40
C ALA A 100 -18.09 -10.82 -19.83
N LYS A 101 -17.19 -10.52 -20.78
CA LYS A 101 -17.52 -10.35 -22.21
C LYS A 101 -17.51 -11.65 -23.00
N MET A 102 -16.89 -12.71 -22.46
CA MET A 102 -16.88 -14.05 -23.06
C MET A 102 -18.08 -14.90 -22.62
N GLU A 103 -18.80 -14.49 -21.57
CA GLU A 103 -20.16 -14.96 -21.24
C GLU A 103 -21.22 -14.20 -22.05
#